data_AF-A0A2K8L620-F1
#
_entry.id   AF-A0A2K8L620-F1
#
_cell.length_a   1.000
_cell.length_b   1.000
_cell.length_c   1.000
_cell.angle_alpha   90.00
_cell.angle_beta   90.00
_cell.angle_gamma   90.00
#
_symmetry.space_group_name_H-M   'P 1'
#
loop_
_entity.id
_entity.type
_entity.pdbx_description
1 polymer ?
#
loop_
_entity_poly.entity_id
_entity_poly.type
_entity_poly.pdbx_seq_one_letter_code
_entity_poly.pdbx_strand_id
1 'polypeptide(L)' 'MSCKSAIGVCYGPRCSDFGSRDMAEELRQQGFEVEDLDCQSLCPHAPAIRVGDRFIHRATLEQVAERAEGQVTADSV' A
#
# COMPACT_ATOMS: atom_id res chain seq x y z
N MET A 1 -21.11 4.73 -2.09
CA MET A 1 -19.92 4.44 -2.91
C MET A 1 -18.82 4.11 -1.92
N SER A 2 -18.45 2.85 -1.76
CA SER A 2 -17.42 2.44 -0.80
C SER A 2 -16.10 3.08 -1.16
N CYS A 3 -15.67 4.05 -0.36
CA CYS A 3 -14.33 4.61 -0.33
C CYS A 3 -13.36 3.48 0.05
N LYS A 4 -12.85 2.76 -0.93
CA LYS A 4 -11.71 1.87 -0.69
C LYS A 4 -10.53 2.75 -0.28
N SER A 5 -9.87 2.38 0.81
CA SER A 5 -8.73 3.12 1.36
C SER A 5 -7.65 3.29 0.29
N ALA A 6 -7.20 4.53 0.07
CA ALA A 6 -6.09 4.82 -0.83
C ALA A 6 -4.79 4.23 -0.26
N ILE A 7 -4.13 3.39 -1.05
CA ILE A 7 -2.87 2.71 -0.71
C ILE A 7 -1.73 3.45 -1.40
N GLY A 8 -0.86 4.09 -0.63
CA GLY A 8 0.33 4.73 -1.15
C GLY A 8 1.50 3.76 -1.29
N VAL A 9 1.97 3.49 -2.50
CA VAL A 9 3.09 2.58 -2.74
C VAL A 9 4.36 3.40 -2.93
N CYS A 10 5.43 3.10 -2.18
CA CYS A 10 6.73 3.73 -2.41
C CYS A 10 7.38 3.21 -3.71
N TYR A 11 7.64 4.10 -4.66
CA TYR A 11 8.30 3.79 -5.95
C TYR A 11 9.82 4.03 -5.93
N GLY A 12 10.42 4.15 -4.76
CA GLY A 12 11.88 4.23 -4.63
C GLY A 12 12.59 3.01 -5.26
N PRO A 13 13.83 3.14 -5.72
CA PRO A 13 14.54 2.09 -6.48
C PRO A 13 14.56 0.75 -5.73
N ARG A 14 14.84 0.79 -4.42
CA ARG A 14 14.83 -0.41 -3.58
C ARG A 14 13.45 -1.04 -3.45
N CYS A 15 12.39 -0.24 -3.26
CA CYS A 15 11.03 -0.78 -3.16
C CYS A 15 10.62 -1.43 -4.48
N SER A 16 11.01 -0.84 -5.61
CA SER A 16 10.83 -1.43 -6.94
C SER A 16 11.56 -2.76 -7.07
N ASP A 17 12.81 -2.85 -6.59
CA ASP A 17 13.57 -4.12 -6.61
C ASP A 17 12.92 -5.22 -5.76
N PHE A 18 12.19 -4.84 -4.71
CA PHE A 18 11.41 -5.75 -3.86
C PHE A 18 10.00 -6.05 -4.39
N GLY A 19 9.64 -5.57 -5.58
CA GLY A 19 8.34 -5.86 -6.21
C GLY A 19 7.20 -4.93 -5.79
N SER A 20 7.48 -3.71 -5.32
CA SER A 20 6.43 -2.74 -4.97
C SER A 20 5.56 -2.35 -6.17
N ARG A 21 6.12 -2.36 -7.38
CA ARG A 21 5.40 -2.07 -8.63
C ARG A 21 4.36 -3.13 -8.93
N ASP A 22 4.76 -4.40 -8.90
CA ASP A 22 3.87 -5.53 -9.15
C ASP A 22 2.75 -5.54 -8.11
N MET A 23 3.08 -5.26 -6.84
CA MET A 23 2.08 -5.13 -5.78
C MET A 23 1.06 -4.01 -6.04
N ALA A 24 1.50 -2.86 -6.56
CA ALA A 24 0.59 -1.77 -6.92
C ALA A 24 -0.40 -2.17 -8.02
N GLU A 25 0.06 -2.91 -9.03
CA GLU A 25 -0.79 -3.40 -10.11
C GLU A 25 -1.83 -4.40 -9.60
N GLU A 26 -1.43 -5.37 -8.78
CA GLU A 26 -2.34 -6.35 -8.19
C GLU A 26 -3.41 -5.70 -7.31
N LEU A 27 -3.04 -4.69 -6.52
CA LEU A 27 -3.98 -3.95 -5.68
C LEU A 27 -4.99 -3.15 -6.54
N ARG A 28 -4.53 -2.56 -7.65
CA ARG A 28 -5.42 -1.91 -8.63
C ARG A 28 -6.38 -2.92 -9.28
N GLN A 29 -5.93 -4.14 -9.57
CA GLN A 29 -6.79 -5.20 -10.13
C GLN A 29 -7.84 -5.68 -9.13
N GLN A 30 -7.51 -5.70 -7.83
CA GLN A 30 -8.48 -5.92 -6.74
C GLN A 30 -9.42 -4.71 -6.52
N GLY A 31 -9.20 -3.65 -7.30
CA GLY A 31 -10.00 -2.43 -7.33
C GLY A 31 -9.72 -1.50 -6.16
N PHE A 32 -8.59 -1.62 -5.47
CA PHE A 32 -8.14 -0.62 -4.51
C PHE A 32 -7.61 0.61 -5.24
N GLU A 33 -7.73 1.76 -4.59
CA GLU A 33 -7.11 2.99 -5.07
C GLU A 33 -5.64 2.97 -4.66
N VAL A 34 -4.73 3.08 -5.63
CA VAL A 34 -3.29 3.01 -5.39
C VAL A 34 -2.62 4.29 -5.86
N GLU A 35 -1.99 4.98 -4.93
CA GLU A 35 -1.22 6.21 -5.14
C GLU A 35 0.28 5.89 -5.26
N ASP A 36 0.92 6.44 -6.27
CA ASP A 36 2.35 6.28 -6.47
C ASP A 36 3.09 7.33 -5.62
N LEU A 37 3.70 6.89 -4.52
CA LEU A 37 4.47 7.77 -3.64
C LEU A 37 5.94 7.81 -4.06
N ASP A 38 6.52 9.00 -3.92
CA ASP A 38 7.97 9.19 -3.98
C ASP A 38 8.70 8.36 -2.91
N CYS A 39 10.02 8.24 -3.06
CA CYS A 39 10.87 7.51 -2.14
C CYS A 39 10.73 8.05 -0.70
N GLN A 40 10.18 7.23 0.19
CA GLN A 40 10.00 7.57 1.61
C GLN A 40 11.28 7.40 2.44
N SER A 41 12.43 7.13 1.81
CA SER A 41 13.72 6.85 2.47
C SER A 41 13.69 5.69 3.49
N LEU A 42 12.64 4.86 3.46
CA LEU A 42 12.47 3.68 4.31
C LEU A 42 13.11 2.41 3.70
N CYS A 43 14.20 2.59 2.95
CA CYS A 43 14.93 1.51 2.25
C CYS A 43 15.32 0.30 3.13
N PRO A 44 15.66 0.43 4.43
CA PRO A 44 15.91 -0.73 5.31
C PRO A 44 14.66 -1.57 5.60
N HIS A 45 13.49 -0.97 5.44
CA HIS A 45 12.18 -1.56 5.68
C HIS A 45 11.38 -1.77 4.39
N ALA A 46 12.06 -1.73 3.24
CA ALA A 46 11.44 -1.98 1.95
C ALA A 46 10.86 -3.41 1.89
N PRO A 47 9.72 -3.61 1.19
CA PRO A 47 8.85 -2.58 0.61
C PRO A 47 8.05 -1.80 1.68
N ALA A 48 7.98 -0.48 1.53
CA ALA A 48 7.25 0.41 2.43
C ALA A 48 5.96 0.89 1.75
N ILE A 49 4.81 0.55 2.32
CA ILE A 49 3.48 0.82 1.75
C ILE A 49 2.64 1.57 2.77
N ARG A 50 1.98 2.64 2.36
CA ARG A 50 1.07 3.46 3.16
C ARG A 50 -0.36 2.97 2.95
N VAL A 51 -1.09 2.71 4.03
CA VAL A 51 -2.52 2.37 3.98
C VAL A 51 -3.24 3.34 4.91
N GLY A 52 -3.93 4.33 4.34
CA GLY A 52 -4.43 5.50 5.07
C GLY A 52 -3.28 6.32 5.68
N ASP A 53 -3.28 6.44 7.01
CA ASP A 53 -2.26 7.19 7.77
C ASP A 53 -1.12 6.33 8.34
N ARG A 54 -1.08 5.04 8.00
CA ARG A 54 -0.07 4.10 8.56
C ARG A 54 0.83 3.53 7.48
N PHE A 55 2.11 3.44 7.78
CA PHE A 55 3.08 2.72 6.95
C PHE A 55 3.23 1.27 7.43
N ILE A 56 3.18 0.36 6.47
CA ILE A 56 3.47 -1.05 6.61
C ILE A 56 4.90 -1.27 6.11
N HIS A 57 5.75 -1.75 7.01
CA HIS A 57 7.14 -2.08 6.74
C HIS A 57 7.23 -3.53 6.27
N ARG A 58 8.12 -3.83 5.32
CA ARG A 58 8.25 -5.17 4.72
C ARG A 58 6.88 -5.71 4.27
N ALA A 59 6.08 -4.83 3.68
CA ALA A 59 4.70 -5.13 3.38
C ALA A 59 4.59 -6.31 2.41
N THR A 60 3.61 -7.17 2.63
CA THR A 60 3.18 -8.17 1.64
C THR A 60 1.82 -7.78 1.10
N LEU A 61 1.48 -8.28 -0.09
CA LEU A 61 0.20 -8.01 -0.73
C LEU A 61 -0.98 -8.41 0.18
N GLU A 62 -0.89 -9.57 0.83
CA GLU A 62 -1.89 -10.05 1.79
C GLU A 62 -2.04 -9.08 2.99
N GLN A 63 -0.94 -8.62 3.58
CA GLN A 63 -0.97 -7.67 4.70
C GLN A 63 -1.58 -6.33 4.28
N VAL A 64 -1.25 -5.85 3.09
CA VAL A 64 -1.78 -4.58 2.58
C VAL A 64 -3.28 -4.71 2.31
N ALA A 65 -3.72 -5.79 1.65
CA ALA A 65 -5.12 -6.06 1.37
C ALA A 65 -5.94 -6.18 2.68
N GLU A 66 -5.47 -6.98 3.64
CA GLU A 66 -6.16 -7.15 4.94
C GLU A 66 -6.32 -5.82 5.68
N ARG A 67 -5.29 -4.96 5.65
CA ARG A 67 -5.36 -3.64 6.30
C ARG A 67 -6.23 -2.65 5.54
N ALA A 68 -6.21 -2.70 4.21
CA ALA A 68 -7.04 -1.84 3.37
C ALA A 68 -8.53 -2.19 3.55
N GLU A 69 -8.87 -3.48 3.58
CA GLU A 69 -10.23 -3.97 3.86
C GLU A 69 -10.67 -3.65 5.29
N GLY A 70 -9.79 -3.85 6.27
CA GLY A 70 -10.07 -3.54 7.68
C GLY A 70 -10.36 -2.06 7.94
N GLN A 71 -9.67 -1.14 7.25
CA GLN A 71 -9.89 0.30 7.40
C GLN A 71 -11.27 0.76 6.88
N VAL A 72 -11.84 0.08 5.87
CA VAL A 72 -13.18 0.43 5.35
C VAL A 72 -14.28 0.23 6.41
N THR A 73 -14.05 -0.65 7.40
CA THR A 73 -15.02 -0.90 8.48
C THR A 73 -14.92 0.07 9.67
N ALA A 74 -13.79 0.77 9.81
CA ALA A 74 -13.53 1.62 10.98
C ALA A 74 -14.04 3.07 10.81
N ASP A 75 -14.20 3.55 9.58
CA ASP A 75 -14.61 4.93 9.26
C ASP A 75 -16.14 5.14 9.19
N SER A 76 -16.94 4.19 9.69
CA SER A 76 -18.42 4.21 9.65
C SER A 76 -19.11 4.45 11.01
N VAL A 77 -18.45 5.09 11.99
CA VAL A 77 -19.05 5.43 13.30
C VAL A 77 -19.26 6.93 13.47
#